data_AF-A0A969TPH7-F1
#
_entry.id   AF-A0A969TPH7-F1
#
_cell.length_a   1.000
_cell.length_b   1.000
_cell.length_c   1.000
_cell.angle_alpha   90.00
_cell.angle_beta   90.00
_cell.angle_gamma   90.00
#
_symmetry.space_group_name_H-M   'P 1'
#
loop_
_entity.id
_entity.type
_entity.pdbx_description
1 polymer ?
#
loop_
_entity_poly.entity_id
_entity_poly.type
_entity_poly.pdbx_seq_one_letter_code
_entity_poly.pdbx_strand_id
1 'polypeptide(L)'
;MLARKLGDRLCEVTYTQLTKNPESVLRNICAFLNLDMSNTWLEGAIAQVKPSKPSVPKTIVLPPAMCEAFNSYQERFGFTNRATLI
;
A
#
# COMPACT_ATOMS: atom_id res chain seq x y z
N MET A 1 8.28 -8.79 -12.79
CA MET A 1 9.38 -9.74 -12.42
C MET A 1 10.20 -9.33 -11.20
N LEU A 2 10.28 -8.06 -10.76
CA LEU A 2 11.12 -7.66 -9.62
C LEU A 2 10.69 -8.26 -8.27
N ALA A 3 9.38 -8.31 -7.97
CA ALA A 3 8.88 -8.87 -6.70
C ALA A 3 9.23 -10.36 -6.50
N ARG A 4 9.18 -11.18 -7.57
CA ARG A 4 9.55 -12.61 -7.52
C ARG A 4 11.05 -12.85 -7.28
N LYS A 5 11.92 -11.89 -7.60
CA LYS A 5 13.38 -12.00 -7.35
C LYS A 5 13.79 -11.58 -5.95
N LEU A 6 12.96 -10.78 -5.27
CA LEU A 6 13.24 -10.32 -3.92
C LEU A 6 12.80 -11.34 -2.88
N GLY A 7 11.69 -12.05 -3.11
CA GLY A 7 11.17 -13.06 -2.19
C GLY A 7 10.99 -12.48 -0.79
N ASP A 8 11.57 -13.14 0.21
CA ASP A 8 11.51 -12.73 1.62
C ASP A 8 12.29 -11.43 1.93
N ARG A 9 12.91 -10.81 0.93
CA ARG A 9 13.57 -9.48 1.05
C ARG A 9 12.66 -8.33 0.65
N LEU A 10 11.36 -8.59 0.42
CA LEU A 10 10.37 -7.57 0.12
C LEU A 10 9.23 -7.62 1.16
N CYS A 11 8.98 -6.50 1.82
CA CYS A 11 7.78 -6.28 2.63
C CYS A 11 6.78 -5.46 1.81
N GLU A 12 5.66 -6.08 1.42
CA GLU A 12 4.58 -5.38 0.72
C GLU A 12 3.56 -4.83 1.72
N VAL A 13 3.24 -3.54 1.57
CA VAL A 13 2.25 -2.85 2.41
C VAL A 13 1.36 -2.01 1.52
N THR A 14 0.05 -2.22 1.61
CA THR A 14 -0.93 -1.37 0.93
C THR A 14 -1.31 -0.17 1.78
N TYR A 15 -1.66 0.94 1.13
CA TYR A 15 -2.19 2.12 1.81
C TYR A 15 -3.42 1.80 2.69
N THR A 16 -4.29 0.92 2.21
CA THR A 16 -5.49 0.49 2.95
C THR A 16 -5.13 -0.31 4.21
N GLN A 17 -4.16 -1.21 4.15
CA GLN A 17 -3.69 -1.94 5.34
C GLN A 17 -3.12 -0.95 6.36
N LEU A 18 -2.24 -0.05 5.93
CA LEU A 18 -1.59 0.91 6.82
C LEU A 18 -2.60 1.84 7.49
N THR A 19 -3.58 2.34 6.74
CA THR A 19 -4.58 3.29 7.29
C THR A 19 -5.68 2.63 8.12
N LYS A 20 -5.98 1.34 7.91
CA LYS A 20 -7.00 0.61 8.69
C LYS A 20 -6.44 -0.07 9.94
N ASN A 21 -5.20 -0.56 9.89
CA ASN A 21 -4.56 -1.24 11.02
C ASN A 21 -3.07 -0.83 11.10
N PRO A 22 -2.78 0.44 11.43
CA PRO A 22 -1.41 0.97 11.44
C PRO A 22 -0.51 0.24 12.41
N GLU A 23 -1.01 -0.16 13.59
CA GLU A 23 -0.20 -0.85 14.59
C GLU A 23 0.34 -2.18 14.06
N SER A 24 -0.53 -3.06 13.57
CA SER A 24 -0.11 -4.37 13.06
C SER A 24 0.87 -4.22 11.89
N VAL A 25 0.61 -3.27 10.98
CA VAL A 25 1.47 -3.02 9.82
C VAL A 25 2.85 -2.51 10.26
N LEU A 26 2.91 -1.52 11.13
CA LEU A 26 4.17 -0.95 11.60
C LEU A 26 4.99 -1.96 12.41
N ARG A 27 4.35 -2.80 13.24
CA ARG A 27 5.02 -3.91 13.93
C ARG A 27 5.59 -4.93 12.94
N ASN A 28 4.83 -5.28 11.90
CA ASN A 28 5.31 -6.20 10.86
C ASN A 28 6.51 -5.62 10.09
N ILE A 29 6.50 -4.31 9.78
CA ILE A 29 7.65 -3.64 9.16
C ILE A 29 8.87 -3.66 10.08
N CYS A 30 8.70 -3.35 11.37
CA CYS A 30 9.80 -3.37 12.33
C CYS A 30 10.40 -4.79 12.45
N ALA A 31 9.55 -5.82 12.54
CA ALA A 31 9.98 -7.21 12.57
C ALA A 31 10.72 -7.61 11.29
N PHE A 32 10.20 -7.23 10.12
CA PHE A 32 10.84 -7.49 8.83
C PHE A 32 12.23 -6.84 8.72
N LEU A 33 12.39 -5.63 9.27
CA LEU A 33 13.66 -4.90 9.28
C LEU A 33 14.58 -5.28 10.46
N ASN A 34 14.16 -6.19 11.33
CA ASN A 34 14.84 -6.52 12.60
C ASN A 34 15.16 -5.28 13.45
N LEU A 35 14.21 -4.33 13.51
CA LEU A 35 14.32 -3.13 14.33
C LEU A 35 13.61 -3.35 15.66
N ASP A 36 14.34 -3.15 16.76
CA ASP A 36 13.77 -3.08 18.10
C ASP A 36 13.41 -1.63 18.42
N MET A 37 12.13 -1.29 18.28
CA MET A 37 11.61 0.05 18.51
C MET A 37 10.84 0.09 19.82
N SER A 38 11.07 1.13 20.63
CA SER A 38 10.30 1.32 21.86
C SER A 38 8.81 1.47 21.56
N ASN A 39 7.97 1.00 22.48
CA ASN A 39 6.51 1.17 22.37
C ASN A 39 6.13 2.66 22.22
N THR A 40 6.84 3.56 22.89
CA THR A 40 6.61 5.02 22.79
C THR A 40 6.84 5.57 21.39
N TRP A 41 7.88 5.08 20.69
CA TRP A 41 8.11 5.48 19.31
C TRP A 41 7.01 4.95 18.39
N LEU A 42 6.60 3.70 18.62
CA LEU A 42 5.59 3.02 17.81
C LEU A 42 4.22 3.68 17.96
N GLU A 43 3.84 4.04 19.18
CA GLU A 43 2.65 4.86 19.48
C GLU A 43 2.69 6.22 18.75
N GLY A 44 3.85 6.89 18.80
CA GLY A 44 4.06 8.15 18.08
C GLY A 44 3.93 8.01 16.56
N ALA A 45 4.44 6.92 15.99
CA ALA A 45 4.31 6.63 14.56
C ALA A 45 2.86 6.31 14.17
N ILE A 46 2.16 5.50 14.97
CA ILE A 46 0.74 5.18 14.77
C ILE A 46 -0.11 6.45 14.76
N ALA A 47 0.13 7.38 15.71
CA ALA A 47 -0.61 8.62 15.82
C ALA A 47 -0.49 9.54 14.59
N GLN A 48 0.56 9.38 13.79
CA GLN A 48 0.75 10.14 12.54
C GLN A 48 0.00 9.54 11.35
N VAL A 49 -0.42 8.27 11.43
CA VAL A 49 -1.17 7.63 10.36
C VAL A 49 -2.62 8.13 10.38
N LYS A 50 -2.95 9.01 9.45
CA LYS A 50 -4.31 9.52 9.31
C LYS A 50 -5.22 8.46 8.68
N PRO A 51 -6.48 8.34 9.16
CA PRO A 51 -7.48 7.49 8.51
C PRO A 51 -7.64 7.87 7.04
N SER A 52 -7.92 6.88 6.19
CA SER A 52 -8.19 7.13 4.78
C SER A 52 -9.41 8.05 4.65
N LYS A 53 -9.28 9.16 3.91
CA LYS A 53 -10.44 10.02 3.61
C LYS A 53 -11.41 9.26 2.69
N PRO A 54 -12.73 9.28 2.98
CA PRO A 54 -13.72 8.75 2.07
C PRO A 54 -13.93 9.73 0.90
N SER A 55 -13.01 9.74 -0.06
CA SER A 55 -13.22 10.42 -1.33
C SER A 55 -12.52 9.65 -2.43
N VAL A 56 -13.22 8.71 -3.03
CA VAL A 56 -12.76 8.04 -4.25
C VAL A 56 -13.77 8.37 -5.35
N PRO A 57 -13.37 9.11 -6.39
CA PRO A 57 -14.05 9.04 -7.68
C PRO A 57 -14.03 7.57 -8.12
N LYS A 58 -15.19 7.00 -8.45
CA LYS A 58 -15.32 5.57 -8.79
C LYS A 58 -14.48 5.12 -10.00
N THR A 59 -13.94 6.08 -10.76
CA THR A 59 -13.21 5.84 -12.00
C THR A 59 -12.14 6.91 -12.20
N ILE A 60 -10.91 6.48 -12.49
CA ILE A 60 -9.82 7.37 -12.87
C ILE A 60 -9.76 7.39 -14.40
N VAL A 61 -9.70 8.57 -15.00
CA VAL A 61 -9.58 8.72 -16.45
C VAL A 61 -8.10 8.94 -16.79
N LEU A 62 -7.54 8.11 -17.66
CA LEU A 62 -6.11 8.11 -18.02
C LEU A 62 -5.89 8.09 -19.54
N PRO A 63 -4.78 8.65 -20.04
CA PRO A 63 -4.39 8.50 -21.43
C PRO A 63 -4.24 7.02 -21.84
N PRO A 64 -4.47 6.66 -23.12
CA PRO A 64 -4.52 5.28 -23.56
C PRO A 64 -3.31 4.42 -23.18
N ALA A 65 -2.09 4.92 -23.40
CA ALA A 65 -0.87 4.20 -23.06
C ALA A 65 -0.70 3.96 -21.54
N MET A 66 -1.30 4.80 -20.68
CA MET A 66 -1.23 4.65 -19.23
C MET A 66 -2.34 3.76 -18.69
N CYS A 67 -3.50 3.75 -19.34
CA CYS A 67 -4.68 3.01 -18.90
C CYS A 67 -4.40 1.50 -18.86
N GLU A 68 -3.77 0.97 -19.91
CA GLU A 68 -3.39 -0.45 -19.99
C GLU A 68 -2.38 -0.83 -18.90
N ALA A 69 -1.29 -0.06 -18.78
CA ALA A 69 -0.27 -0.30 -17.77
C ALA A 69 -0.85 -0.22 -16.34
N PHE A 70 -1.67 0.80 -16.06
CA PHE A 70 -2.33 0.98 -14.78
C PHE A 70 -3.23 -0.21 -14.45
N ASN A 71 -4.11 -0.61 -15.36
CA ASN A 71 -5.05 -1.72 -15.15
C ASN A 71 -4.32 -3.06 -14.96
N SER A 72 -3.23 -3.29 -15.68
CA SER A 72 -2.37 -4.47 -15.47
C SER A 72 -1.78 -4.50 -14.06
N TYR A 73 -1.32 -3.37 -13.52
CA TYR A 73 -0.87 -3.30 -12.14
C TYR A 73 -2.01 -3.50 -11.14
N GLN A 74 -3.18 -2.90 -11.36
CA GLN A 74 -4.34 -3.08 -10.48
C GLN A 74 -4.71 -4.57 -10.36
N GLU A 75 -4.78 -5.28 -11.49
CA GLU A 75 -5.05 -6.72 -11.51
C GLU A 75 -3.96 -7.52 -10.79
N ARG A 76 -2.69 -7.23 -11.09
CA ARG A 76 -1.56 -7.94 -10.48
C ARG A 76 -1.52 -7.85 -8.96
N PHE A 77 -1.95 -6.72 -8.39
CA PHE A 77 -1.98 -6.49 -6.94
C PHE A 77 -3.39 -6.72 -6.33
N GLY A 78 -4.34 -7.27 -7.09
CA GLY A 78 -5.66 -7.65 -6.59
C GLY A 78 -6.60 -6.46 -6.30
N PHE A 79 -6.30 -5.27 -6.81
CA PHE A 79 -7.21 -4.13 -6.71
C PHE A 79 -8.39 -4.29 -7.68
N THR A 80 -9.59 -3.91 -7.27
CA THR A 80 -10.83 -4.04 -8.06
C THR A 80 -11.09 -2.86 -8.99
N ASN A 81 -10.46 -1.71 -8.74
CA ASN A 81 -10.70 -0.49 -9.51
C ASN A 81 -9.99 -0.53 -10.87
N ARG A 82 -10.60 0.10 -11.88
CA ARG A 82 -10.02 0.21 -13.23
C ARG A 82 -10.07 1.66 -13.69
N ALA A 83 -9.04 2.05 -14.42
CA ALA A 83 -9.04 3.31 -15.15
C ALA A 83 -9.83 3.18 -16.45
N THR A 84 -10.43 4.29 -16.88
CA THR A 84 -11.04 4.46 -18.20
C THR A 84 -10.21 5.39 -19.06
N LEU A 85 -10.40 5.32 -20.37
CA LEU A 85 -9.75 6.21 -21.32
C LEU A 85 -10.36 7.61 -21.25
N ILE A 86 -9.54 8.65 -21.46
CA ILE A 86 -10.01 10.04 -21.70
C ILE A 86 -10.75 10.09 -23.03
#